data_AF-A0A7C5C7X1-F1
#
_entry.id   AF-A0A7C5C7X1-F1
#
_cell.length_a   1.000
_cell.length_b   1.000
_cell.length_c   1.000
_cell.angle_alpha   90.00
_cell.angle_beta   90.00
_cell.angle_gamma   90.00
#
_symmetry.space_group_name_H-M   'P 1'
#
loop_
_entity.id
_entity.type
_entity.pdbx_description
1 polymer ?
#
loop_
_entity_poly.entity_id
_entity_poly.type
_entity_poly.pdbx_seq_one_letter_code
_entity_poly.pdbx_strand_id
1 'polypeptide(L)'
;MLNKMNGKQGQGGMPKEFAEAAKRQAELRKALEKIQQQKQEEGKGAGNDLQKMIDEMNKVEKDLVNKILDAELINRKQEITSRLLEADRAERKRGYDNQRKSKLAKDKIKKMPPEVEKYLKERESQLEFYKNISPDLKPFYKKLVEKYIQNLKKAS
;
A
#
# COMPACT_ATOMS: atom_id res chain seq x y z
N MET A 1 -17.79 -72.16 12.79
CA MET A 1 -16.67 -71.60 12.00
C MET A 1 -17.14 -70.28 11.41
N LEU A 2 -16.72 -69.15 11.98
CA LEU A 2 -17.12 -67.82 11.51
C LEU A 2 -16.13 -67.32 10.44
N ASN A 3 -16.76 -66.82 9.38
CA ASN A 3 -16.21 -66.50 8.07
C ASN A 3 -15.22 -65.33 8.14
N LYS A 4 -14.00 -65.54 7.61
CA LYS A 4 -13.01 -64.46 7.38
C LYS A 4 -13.46 -63.66 6.16
N MET A 5 -14.10 -62.52 6.37
CA MET A 5 -14.34 -61.55 5.30
C MET A 5 -13.14 -60.62 5.19
N ASN A 6 -12.37 -60.86 4.12
CA ASN A 6 -11.39 -59.93 3.56
C ASN A 6 -12.04 -58.57 3.28
N GLY A 7 -11.62 -57.54 4.02
CA GLY A 7 -11.85 -56.13 3.71
C GLY A 7 -10.54 -55.44 3.38
N LYS A 8 -9.86 -55.87 2.30
CA LYS A 8 -8.79 -55.07 1.67
C LYS A 8 -9.44 -53.92 0.92
N GLN A 9 -9.68 -52.81 1.61
CA GLN A 9 -10.10 -51.57 0.98
C GLN A 9 -9.38 -50.40 1.66
N GLY A 10 -8.54 -49.70 0.90
CA GLY A 10 -8.09 -48.35 1.24
C GLY A 10 -6.61 -48.15 1.58
N GLN A 11 -5.67 -48.47 0.69
CA GLN A 11 -4.30 -47.95 0.79
C GLN A 11 -3.65 -47.91 -0.61
N GLY A 12 -3.69 -46.75 -1.28
CA GLY A 12 -3.02 -46.61 -2.59
C GLY A 12 -3.15 -45.24 -3.26
N GLY A 13 -4.27 -44.52 -3.08
CA GLY A 13 -4.51 -43.21 -3.72
C GLY A 13 -4.09 -42.00 -2.88
N MET A 14 -4.33 -42.04 -1.56
CA MET A 14 -4.09 -40.92 -0.64
C MET A 14 -2.64 -40.38 -0.61
N PRO A 15 -1.56 -41.17 -0.69
CA PRO A 15 -0.21 -40.65 -0.47
C PRO A 15 0.27 -39.63 -1.52
N LYS A 16 -0.18 -39.76 -2.78
CA LYS A 16 0.27 -38.89 -3.87
C LYS A 16 -0.34 -37.50 -3.77
N GLU A 17 -1.64 -37.42 -3.45
CA GLU A 17 -2.36 -36.16 -3.33
C GLU A 17 -1.83 -35.30 -2.18
N PHE A 18 -1.52 -35.92 -1.03
CA PHE A 18 -0.92 -35.23 0.11
C PHE A 18 0.50 -34.73 -0.19
N ALA A 19 1.32 -35.53 -0.86
CA ALA A 19 2.66 -35.13 -1.28
C ALA A 19 2.61 -33.96 -2.29
N GLU A 20 1.67 -34.00 -3.23
CA GLU A 20 1.46 -32.92 -4.18
C GLU A 20 0.96 -31.64 -3.49
N ALA A 21 0.02 -31.75 -2.55
CA ALA A 21 -0.46 -30.62 -1.76
C ALA A 21 0.66 -29.99 -0.92
N ALA A 22 1.48 -30.81 -0.25
CA ALA A 22 2.64 -30.35 0.51
C ALA A 22 3.65 -29.63 -0.39
N LYS A 23 3.93 -30.17 -1.59
CA LYS A 23 4.80 -29.53 -2.57
C LYS A 23 4.29 -28.15 -2.98
N ARG A 24 3.01 -28.04 -3.33
CA ARG A 24 2.37 -26.75 -3.69
C ARG A 24 2.43 -25.76 -2.52
N GLN A 25 2.21 -26.23 -1.29
CA GLN A 25 2.31 -25.40 -0.09
C GLN A 25 3.74 -24.89 0.14
N ALA A 26 4.75 -25.73 -0.07
CA ALA A 26 6.15 -25.36 0.05
C ALA A 26 6.58 -24.34 -1.02
N GLU A 27 6.09 -24.49 -2.26
CA GLU A 27 6.31 -23.54 -3.34
C GLU A 27 5.71 -22.16 -3.00
N LEU A 28 4.48 -22.14 -2.48
CA LEU A 28 3.82 -20.91 -2.04
C LEU A 28 4.58 -20.23 -0.90
N ARG A 29 5.01 -21.02 0.10
CA ARG A 29 5.80 -20.52 1.23
C ARG A 29 7.11 -19.87 0.76
N LYS A 30 7.85 -20.54 -0.13
CA LYS A 30 9.09 -19.98 -0.72
C LYS A 30 8.83 -18.70 -1.50
N ALA A 31 7.71 -18.60 -2.21
CA ALA A 31 7.35 -17.37 -2.91
C ALA A 31 7.10 -16.21 -1.92
N LEU A 32 6.43 -16.48 -0.80
CA LEU A 32 6.20 -15.49 0.25
C LEU A 32 7.48 -15.07 0.98
N GLU A 33 8.39 -16.01 1.24
CA GLU A 33 9.72 -15.72 1.80
C GLU A 33 10.52 -14.79 0.87
N LYS A 34 10.48 -15.00 -0.45
CA LYS A 34 11.11 -14.10 -1.42
C LYS A 34 10.49 -12.70 -1.38
N ILE A 35 9.16 -12.61 -1.31
CA ILE A 35 8.46 -11.32 -1.17
C ILE A 35 8.85 -10.63 0.14
N GLN A 36 8.99 -11.39 1.23
CA GLN A 36 9.42 -10.87 2.52
C GLN A 36 10.84 -10.29 2.45
N GLN A 37 11.78 -11.02 1.84
CA GLN A 37 13.16 -10.59 1.63
C GLN A 37 13.22 -9.30 0.80
N GLN A 38 12.49 -9.25 -0.32
CA GLN A 38 12.39 -8.04 -1.15
C GLN A 38 11.86 -6.84 -0.37
N LYS A 39 10.83 -7.03 0.47
CA LYS A 39 10.29 -5.96 1.32
C LYS A 39 11.26 -5.50 2.41
N GLN A 40 12.11 -6.39 2.92
CA GLN A 40 13.18 -6.04 3.86
C GLN A 40 14.26 -5.20 3.17
N GLU A 41 14.68 -5.61 1.97
CA GLU A 41 15.66 -4.89 1.15
C GLU A 41 15.18 -3.49 0.76
N GLU A 42 13.89 -3.34 0.43
CA GLU A 42 13.27 -2.03 0.15
C GLU A 42 13.11 -1.12 1.39
N GLY A 43 13.57 -1.56 2.56
CA GLY A 43 13.45 -0.81 3.82
C GLY A 43 12.01 -0.64 4.30
N LYS A 44 11.04 -1.36 3.71
CA LYS A 44 9.61 -1.25 4.05
C LYS A 44 9.20 -2.05 5.28
N GLY A 45 10.15 -2.71 5.94
CA GLY A 45 9.93 -3.60 7.07
C GLY A 45 9.10 -4.81 6.66
N ALA A 46 9.69 -6.01 6.71
CA ALA A 46 8.85 -7.21 6.69
C ALA A 46 8.00 -7.20 7.96
N GLY A 47 6.69 -7.04 7.80
CA GLY A 47 5.77 -7.10 8.92
C GLY A 47 5.91 -8.44 9.65
N ASN A 48 5.99 -8.40 10.98
CA ASN A 48 6.00 -9.58 11.84
C ASN A 48 4.86 -10.57 11.51
N ASP A 49 3.77 -10.07 10.94
CA ASP A 49 2.60 -10.86 10.56
C ASP A 49 2.85 -11.74 9.33
N LEU A 50 3.69 -11.32 8.39
CA LEU A 50 4.10 -12.14 7.24
C LEU A 50 4.99 -13.30 7.69
N GLN A 51 5.90 -13.05 8.65
CA GLN A 51 6.72 -14.10 9.25
C GLN A 51 5.85 -15.15 9.95
N LYS A 52 4.92 -14.71 10.80
CA LYS A 52 3.97 -15.62 11.48
C LYS A 52 3.16 -16.46 10.49
N MET A 53 2.75 -15.87 9.35
CA MET A 53 2.04 -16.61 8.31
C MET A 53 2.91 -17.71 7.69
N ILE A 54 4.18 -17.40 7.38
CA ILE A 54 5.15 -18.36 6.85
C ILE A 54 5.36 -19.52 7.84
N ASP A 55 5.41 -19.22 9.14
CA ASP A 55 5.54 -20.24 10.20
C ASP A 55 4.30 -21.14 10.27
N GLU A 56 3.09 -20.59 10.14
CA GLU A 56 1.86 -21.40 10.08
C GLU A 56 1.80 -22.27 8.82
N MET A 57 2.28 -21.75 7.68
CA MET A 57 2.39 -22.54 6.45
C MET A 57 3.37 -23.72 6.59
N ASN A 58 4.48 -23.54 7.32
CA ASN A 58 5.41 -24.62 7.64
C ASN A 58 4.74 -25.74 8.46
N LYS A 59 3.86 -25.39 9.41
CA LYS A 59 3.12 -26.39 10.18
C LYS A 59 2.14 -27.16 9.28
N VAL A 60 1.41 -26.46 8.40
CA VAL A 60 0.52 -27.11 7.42
C VAL A 60 1.30 -28.06 6.50
N GLU A 61 2.49 -27.66 6.04
CA GLU A 61 3.37 -28.53 5.22
C GLU A 61 3.75 -29.81 5.97
N LYS A 62 4.15 -29.71 7.25
CA LYS A 62 4.50 -30.87 8.09
C LYS A 62 3.32 -31.83 8.26
N ASP A 63 2.13 -31.31 8.51
CA ASP A 63 0.94 -32.13 8.70
C ASP A 63 0.53 -32.84 7.40
N LEU A 64 0.62 -32.16 6.26
CA LEU A 64 0.37 -32.77 4.96
C LEU A 64 1.37 -33.89 4.65
N VAL A 65 2.66 -33.71 4.96
CA VAL A 65 3.67 -34.76 4.80
C VAL A 65 3.39 -35.96 5.71
N ASN A 66 2.92 -35.69 6.93
CA ASN A 66 2.51 -36.72 7.89
C ASN A 66 1.12 -37.30 7.62
N LYS A 67 0.42 -36.84 6.58
CA LYS A 67 -0.94 -37.26 6.20
C LYS A 67 -1.98 -36.99 7.30
N ILE A 68 -1.78 -35.92 8.05
CA ILE A 68 -2.69 -35.43 9.08
C ILE A 68 -3.64 -34.45 8.42
N LEU A 69 -4.94 -34.72 8.51
CA LEU A 69 -6.00 -33.81 8.10
C LEU A 69 -6.99 -33.68 9.25
N ASP A 70 -6.72 -32.71 10.12
CA ASP A 70 -7.53 -32.42 11.31
C ASP A 70 -8.21 -31.04 11.21
N ALA A 71 -9.07 -30.75 12.17
CA ALA A 71 -9.73 -29.45 12.26
C ALA A 71 -8.72 -28.31 12.42
N GLU A 72 -7.58 -28.56 13.05
CA GLU A 72 -6.55 -27.56 13.27
C GLU A 72 -5.87 -27.14 11.96
N LEU A 73 -5.51 -28.08 11.09
CA LEU A 73 -4.98 -27.81 9.76
C LEU A 73 -5.97 -27.00 8.93
N ILE A 74 -7.25 -27.37 8.96
CA ILE A 74 -8.30 -26.65 8.23
C ILE A 74 -8.39 -25.20 8.74
N ASN A 75 -8.38 -24.99 10.06
CA ASN A 75 -8.42 -23.67 10.66
C ASN A 75 -7.17 -22.85 10.28
N ARG A 76 -5.97 -23.44 10.36
CA ARG A 76 -4.72 -22.78 9.94
C ARG A 76 -4.77 -22.37 8.46
N LYS A 77 -5.28 -23.23 7.58
CA LYS A 77 -5.46 -22.90 6.16
C LYS A 77 -6.42 -21.70 5.97
N GLN A 78 -7.53 -21.66 6.70
CA GLN A 78 -8.49 -20.56 6.64
C GLN A 78 -7.87 -19.25 7.14
N GLU A 79 -7.12 -19.30 8.24
CA GLU A 79 -6.42 -18.16 8.81
C GLU A 79 -5.36 -17.62 7.85
N ILE A 80 -4.52 -18.49 7.28
CA ILE A 80 -3.53 -18.14 6.25
C ILE A 80 -4.22 -17.46 5.07
N THR A 81 -5.31 -18.04 4.58
CA THR A 81 -6.07 -17.47 3.45
C THR A 81 -6.60 -16.07 3.77
N SER A 82 -7.16 -15.90 4.97
CA SER A 82 -7.70 -14.61 5.42
C SER A 82 -6.61 -13.55 5.51
N ARG A 83 -5.46 -13.89 6.10
CA ARG A 83 -4.32 -12.97 6.20
C ARG A 83 -3.72 -12.63 4.83
N LEU A 84 -3.65 -13.58 3.90
CA LEU A 84 -3.19 -13.32 2.53
C LEU A 84 -4.11 -12.32 1.82
N LEU A 85 -5.43 -12.48 1.95
CA LEU A 85 -6.40 -11.55 1.38
C LEU A 85 -6.31 -10.15 2.01
N GLU A 86 -6.07 -10.08 3.32
CA GLU A 86 -5.85 -8.81 4.01
C GLU A 86 -4.56 -8.12 3.53
N ALA A 87 -3.47 -8.89 3.39
CA ALA A 87 -2.20 -8.39 2.88
C ALA A 87 -2.32 -7.84 1.45
N ASP A 88 -2.99 -8.55 0.54
CA ASP A 88 -3.26 -8.07 -0.83
C ASP A 88 -4.06 -6.76 -0.82
N ARG A 89 -5.13 -6.69 -0.01
CA ARG A 89 -5.92 -5.46 0.15
C ARG A 89 -5.07 -4.30 0.67
N ALA A 90 -4.20 -4.54 1.65
CA ALA A 90 -3.32 -3.53 2.22
C ALA A 90 -2.31 -3.02 1.18
N GLU A 91 -1.70 -3.90 0.39
CA GLU A 91 -0.77 -3.52 -0.67
C GLU A 91 -1.46 -2.70 -1.77
N ARG A 92 -2.67 -3.11 -2.21
CA ARG A 92 -3.44 -2.33 -3.18
C ARG A 92 -3.75 -0.92 -2.67
N LYS A 93 -4.20 -0.79 -1.41
CA LYS A 93 -4.45 0.52 -0.78
C LYS A 93 -3.20 1.40 -0.78
N ARG A 94 -2.04 0.86 -0.38
CA ARG A 94 -0.76 1.58 -0.42
C ARG A 94 -0.39 2.01 -1.85
N GLY A 95 -0.64 1.17 -2.85
CA GLY A 95 -0.43 1.48 -4.26
C GLY A 95 -1.23 2.71 -4.72
N TYR A 96 -2.54 2.75 -4.40
CA TYR A 96 -3.39 3.89 -4.71
C TYR A 96 -2.95 5.18 -3.97
N ASP A 97 -2.53 5.08 -2.71
CA ASP A 97 -2.01 6.22 -1.95
C ASP A 97 -0.74 6.80 -2.58
N ASN A 98 0.19 5.95 -3.01
CA ASN A 98 1.41 6.38 -3.69
C ASN A 98 1.10 7.06 -5.03
N GLN A 99 0.16 6.53 -5.81
CA GLN A 99 -0.30 7.17 -7.04
C GLN A 99 -0.90 8.55 -6.78
N ARG A 100 -1.75 8.69 -5.74
CA ARG A 100 -2.33 9.98 -5.34
C ARG A 100 -1.26 10.99 -4.91
N LYS A 101 -0.31 10.58 -4.06
CA LYS A 101 0.82 11.43 -3.64
C LYS A 101 1.67 11.86 -4.84
N SER A 102 1.95 10.96 -5.79
CA SER A 102 2.71 11.26 -7.00
C SER A 102 2.01 12.29 -7.89
N LYS A 103 0.68 12.15 -8.10
CA LYS A 103 -0.11 13.16 -8.83
C LYS A 103 -0.08 14.52 -8.13
N LEU A 104 -0.34 14.56 -6.83
CA LEU A 104 -0.31 15.80 -6.05
C LEU A 104 1.07 16.49 -6.08
N ALA A 105 2.16 15.72 -6.06
CA ALA A 105 3.52 16.25 -6.15
C ALA A 105 3.81 16.91 -7.50
N LYS A 106 3.24 16.39 -8.60
CA LYS A 106 3.34 17.01 -9.93
C LYS A 106 2.46 18.26 -10.07
N ASP A 107 1.27 18.23 -9.47
CA ASP A 107 0.28 19.31 -9.61
C ASP A 107 0.54 20.53 -8.68
N LYS A 108 1.52 20.46 -7.77
CA LYS A 108 1.78 21.51 -6.77
C LYS A 108 2.88 22.52 -7.10
N ILE A 109 3.46 22.55 -8.30
CA ILE A 109 4.22 23.73 -8.76
C ILE A 109 3.28 24.64 -9.55
N LYS A 110 2.29 25.23 -8.88
CA LYS A 110 1.53 26.35 -9.45
C LYS A 110 2.46 27.56 -9.47
N LYS A 111 3.28 27.68 -10.52
CA LYS A 111 4.05 28.91 -10.77
C LYS A 111 3.04 30.06 -10.82
N MET A 112 3.35 31.19 -10.18
CA MET A 112 2.51 32.38 -10.31
C MET A 112 2.29 32.64 -11.81
N PRO A 113 1.07 32.99 -12.23
CA PRO A 113 0.84 33.38 -13.63
C PRO A 113 1.86 34.46 -13.99
N PRO A 114 2.48 34.40 -15.19
CA PRO A 114 3.53 35.34 -15.60
C PRO A 114 3.07 36.80 -15.55
N GLU A 115 1.76 37.04 -15.64
CA GLU A 115 1.14 38.36 -15.47
C GLU A 115 1.26 38.90 -14.04
N VAL A 116 1.13 38.04 -13.02
CA VAL A 116 1.28 38.41 -11.61
C VAL A 116 2.75 38.70 -11.29
N GLU A 117 3.67 37.91 -11.84
CA GLU A 117 5.12 38.13 -11.67
C GLU A 117 5.58 39.45 -12.33
N LYS A 118 5.08 39.76 -13.53
CA LYS A 118 5.37 41.02 -14.23
C LYS A 118 4.82 42.23 -13.46
N TYR A 119 3.58 42.15 -12.98
CA TYR A 119 2.97 43.21 -12.19
C TYR A 119 3.71 43.48 -10.87
N LEU A 120 4.21 42.42 -10.20
CA LEU A 120 5.00 42.57 -8.98
C LEU A 120 6.36 43.23 -9.26
N LYS A 121 7.06 42.86 -10.32
CA LYS A 121 8.33 43.50 -10.74
C LYS A 121 8.13 44.97 -11.15
N GLU A 122 7.09 45.27 -11.92
CA GLU A 122 6.74 46.65 -12.24
C GLU A 122 6.38 47.44 -10.98
N ARG A 123 5.64 46.85 -10.03
CA ARG A 123 5.35 47.47 -8.74
C ARG A 123 6.61 47.74 -7.91
N GLU A 124 7.54 46.80 -7.84
CA GLU A 124 8.81 46.99 -7.12
C GLU A 124 9.62 48.14 -7.74
N SER A 125 9.74 48.17 -9.08
CA SER A 125 10.43 49.26 -9.79
C SER A 125 9.76 50.63 -9.59
N GLN A 126 8.43 50.67 -9.52
CA GLN A 126 7.68 51.90 -9.25
C GLN A 126 7.79 52.32 -7.77
N LEU A 127 7.81 51.37 -6.83
CA LEU A 127 7.99 51.65 -5.40
C LEU A 127 9.38 52.22 -5.07
N GLU A 128 10.42 51.84 -5.82
CA GLU A 128 11.73 52.50 -5.69
C GLU A 128 11.69 53.97 -6.09
N PHE A 129 10.87 54.34 -7.08
CA PHE A 129 10.62 55.72 -7.48
C PHE A 129 9.76 56.49 -6.45
N TYR A 130 8.78 55.82 -5.83
CA TYR A 130 7.86 56.42 -4.85
C TYR A 130 8.38 56.47 -3.40
N LYS A 131 9.52 55.86 -3.08
CA LYS A 131 10.19 56.08 -1.77
C LYS A 131 10.55 57.55 -1.51
N ASN A 132 10.47 58.42 -2.52
CA ASN A 132 10.74 59.85 -2.45
C ASN A 132 9.49 60.78 -2.51
N ILE A 133 8.25 60.28 -2.40
CA ILE A 133 7.05 61.18 -2.39
C ILE A 133 5.94 60.73 -1.43
N SER A 134 5.26 61.74 -0.88
CA SER A 134 4.46 61.83 0.37
C SER A 134 3.46 60.70 0.76
N PRO A 135 3.22 60.46 2.07
CA PRO A 135 2.48 59.31 2.63
C PRO A 135 0.94 59.24 2.45
N ASP A 136 0.29 60.17 1.73
CA ASP A 136 -1.18 60.25 1.69
C ASP A 136 -1.89 59.23 0.76
N LEU A 137 -1.17 58.60 -0.18
CA LEU A 137 -1.77 57.68 -1.16
C LEU A 137 -1.85 56.22 -0.67
N LYS A 138 -1.21 55.87 0.46
CA LYS A 138 -1.15 54.50 1.01
C LYS A 138 -2.53 53.87 1.35
N PRO A 139 -3.52 54.59 1.91
CA PRO A 139 -4.77 53.97 2.37
C PRO A 139 -5.70 53.50 1.24
N PHE A 140 -5.71 54.21 0.11
CA PHE A 140 -6.61 53.91 -1.01
C PHE A 140 -6.19 52.63 -1.75
N TYR A 141 -4.88 52.47 -2.00
CA TYR A 141 -4.34 51.29 -2.66
C TYR A 141 -4.49 50.01 -1.83
N LYS A 142 -4.41 50.12 -0.50
CA LYS A 142 -4.63 48.97 0.40
C LYS A 142 -6.04 48.37 0.22
N LYS A 143 -7.07 49.21 0.11
CA LYS A 143 -8.47 48.77 -0.09
C LYS A 143 -8.69 48.10 -1.45
N LEU A 144 -8.03 48.55 -2.51
CA LEU A 144 -8.12 47.93 -3.83
C LEU A 144 -7.51 46.52 -3.86
N VAL A 145 -6.35 46.36 -3.22
CA VAL A 145 -5.68 45.05 -3.12
C VAL A 145 -6.50 44.07 -2.28
N GLU A 146 -7.05 44.49 -1.15
CA GLU A 146 -7.97 43.64 -0.35
C GLU A 146 -9.19 43.20 -1.15
N LYS A 147 -9.81 44.10 -1.92
CA LYS A 147 -10.97 43.79 -2.76
C LYS A 147 -10.61 42.81 -3.88
N TYR A 148 -9.42 42.95 -4.48
CA TYR A 148 -8.93 42.06 -5.52
C TYR A 148 -8.59 40.65 -4.99
N ILE A 149 -7.91 40.56 -3.83
CA ILE A 149 -7.61 39.28 -3.17
C ILE A 149 -8.89 38.56 -2.74
N GLN A 150 -9.91 39.28 -2.26
CA GLN A 150 -11.21 38.68 -1.96
C GLN A 150 -11.91 38.13 -3.21
N ASN A 151 -11.83 38.82 -4.34
CA ASN A 151 -12.41 38.34 -5.59
C ASN A 151 -11.67 37.10 -6.12
N LEU A 152 -10.35 37.06 -6.00
CA LEU A 152 -9.56 35.88 -6.36
C LEU A 152 -9.82 34.67 -5.46
N LYS A 153 -10.05 34.88 -4.16
CA LYS A 153 -10.45 33.80 -3.22
C LYS A 153 -11.85 33.24 -3.49
N LYS A 154 -12.76 34.04 -4.04
CA LYS A 154 -14.13 33.60 -4.42
C LYS A 154 -14.19 32.87 -5.76
N ALA A 155 -13.15 32.98 -6.58
CA ALA A 155 -13.05 32.35 -7.89
C ALA A 155 -12.25 31.01 -7.87
N SER A 156 -11.97 30.47 -6.68
CA SER A 156 -11.41 29.12 -6.43
C SER A 156 -12.38 28.32 -5.57
#